data_AF-A0A351HTQ5-F1
#
_entry.id   AF-A0A351HTQ5-F1
#
_cell.length_a   1.000
_cell.length_b   1.000
_cell.length_c   1.000
_cell.angle_alpha   90.00
_cell.angle_beta   90.00
_cell.angle_gamma   90.00
#
_symmetry.space_group_name_H-M   'P 1'
#
loop_
_entity.id
_entity.type
_entity.pdbx_description
1 polymer ?
#
loop_
_entity_poly.entity_id
_entity_poly.type
_entity_poly.pdbx_seq_one_letter_code
_entity_poly.pdbx_strand_id
1 'polypeptide(L)' 'MKKYVLVIDEGTSGTRALIFNQKLQIVAQSYEEFTQ' A
#
# COMPACT_ATOMS: atom_id res chain seq x y z
N MET A 1 -8.04 16.69 -11.20
CA MET A 1 -8.07 15.28 -10.77
C MET A 1 -7.33 15.15 -9.44
N LYS A 2 -7.84 14.35 -8.48
CA LYS A 2 -7.09 14.03 -7.25
C LYS A 2 -5.94 13.09 -7.61
N LYS A 3 -4.73 13.39 -7.13
CA LYS A 3 -3.55 12.52 -7.28
C LYS A 3 -3.36 11.66 -6.04
N TYR A 4 -2.78 10.48 -6.19
CA TYR A 4 -2.47 9.58 -5.10
C TYR A 4 -1.09 8.95 -5.33
N VAL A 5 -0.48 8.47 -4.25
CA VAL A 5 0.75 7.67 -4.32
C VAL A 5 0.39 6.25 -3.89
N LEU A 6 0.71 5.28 -4.75
CA LEU A 6 0.66 3.87 -4.40
C LEU A 6 2.04 3.46 -3.89
N VAL A 7 2.08 2.85 -2.71
CA VAL A 7 3.26 2.19 -2.16
C VAL A 7 3.00 0.69 -2.17
N ILE A 8 3.97 -0.05 -2.71
CA ILE A 8 4.04 -1.51 -2.60
C ILE A 8 5.21 -1.82 -1.66
N ASP A 9 4.89 -2.45 -0.55
CA ASP A 9 5.83 -2.92 0.48
C ASP A 9 5.90 -4.44 0.39
N GLU A 10 7.00 -4.95 -0.17
CA GLU A 10 7.24 -6.38 -0.38
C GLU A 10 8.02 -6.94 0.82
N GLY A 11 7.30 -7.62 1.71
CA GLY A 11 7.89 -8.36 2.82
C GLY A 11 8.21 -9.80 2.43
N THR A 12 8.85 -10.54 3.32
CA THR A 12 9.20 -11.96 3.10
C THR A 12 7.99 -12.90 3.19
N SER A 13 6.91 -12.48 3.84
CA SER A 13 5.72 -13.32 4.10
C SER A 13 4.47 -12.78 3.41
N GLY A 14 4.56 -11.63 2.73
CA GLY A 14 3.40 -10.99 2.15
C GLY A 14 3.72 -9.63 1.57
N THR A 15 2.80 -9.16 0.72
CA THR A 15 2.87 -7.86 0.07
C THR A 15 1.78 -6.95 0.63
N ARG A 16 2.15 -5.72 0.96
CA ARG A 16 1.20 -4.67 1.36
C ARG A 16 1.12 -3.58 0.31
N ALA A 17 -0.10 -3.19 -0.05
CA ALA A 17 -0.38 -2.03 -0.88
C ALA A 17 -1.00 -0.92 -0.03
N LEU A 18 -0.49 0.32 -0.15
CA LEU A 18 -1.00 1.50 0.55
C LEU A 18 -1.26 2.63 -0.45
N ILE A 19 -2.38 3.35 -0.29
CA ILE A 19 -2.68 4.56 -1.05
C ILE A 19 -2.58 5.78 -0.13
N PHE A 20 -1.74 6.74 -0.48
CA PHE A 20 -1.60 8.01 0.22
C PHE A 20 -2.24 9.17 -0.56
N ASN A 21 -2.87 10.09 0.18
CA ASN A 21 -3.31 11.39 -0.34
C ASN A 21 -2.21 12.46 -0.16
N GLN A 22 -2.46 13.69 -0.61
CA GLN A 22 -1.53 14.83 -0.53
C GLN A 22 -1.20 15.28 0.90
N LYS A 23 -2.01 14.88 1.88
CA LYS A 23 -1.79 15.15 3.31
C LYS A 23 -1.01 14.04 4.00
N LEU A 24 -0.43 13.11 3.21
CA LEU A 24 0.28 11.92 3.70
C LEU A 24 -0.62 11.01 4.56
N GLN A 25 -1.92 11.05 4.34
CA GLN A 25 -2.86 10.15 5.02
C GLN A 25 -3.06 8.89 4.17
N ILE A 26 -3.07 7.73 4.83
CA ILE A 26 -3.46 6.47 4.19
C ILE A 26 -4.98 6.50 3.98
N VAL A 27 -5.41 6.37 2.73
CA VAL A 27 -6.84 6.38 2.36
C VAL A 27 -7.34 5.02 1.89
N ALA A 28 -6.45 4.08 1.61
CA ALA A 28 -6.76 2.67 1.36
C ALA A 28 -5.53 1.82 1.66
N GLN A 29 -5.75 0.56 2.03
CA GLN A 29 -4.70 -0.43 2.22
C GLN A 29 -5.20 -1.83 1.87
N SER A 30 -4.29 -2.70 1.44
CA SER A 30 -4.51 -4.14 1.28
C SER A 30 -3.25 -4.90 1.71
N TYR A 31 -3.42 -6.12 2.20
CA TYR A 31 -2.34 -7.04 2.50
C TYR A 31 -2.70 -8.42 1.97
N GLU A 32 -1.75 -9.06 1.31
CA GLU A 32 -1.86 -10.43 0.83
C GLU A 32 -0.65 -11.22 1.31
N GLU A 33 -0.91 -12.27 2.07
CA GLU A 33 0.11 -13.19 2.55
C GLU A 33 0.46 -14.21 1.46
N PHE A 34 1.73 -14.59 1.36
CA PHE A 34 2.18 -15.69 0.51
C PHE A 34 3.17 -16.56 1.28
N THR A 35 3.19 -17.86 0.95
CA THR A 35 4.18 -18.79 1.50
C THR A 35 5.49 -18.65 0.73
N GLN A 36 6.60 -18.56 1.45
CA GLN A 36 7.95 -18.49 0.89
C GLN A 36 8.54 -19.88 0.63
#